data_AF-A0A1M5N7J7-F1
#
_entry.id   AF-A0A1M5N7J7-F1
#
_cell.length_a   1.000
_cell.length_b   1.000
_cell.length_c   1.000
_cell.angle_alpha   90.00
_cell.angle_beta   90.00
_cell.angle_gamma   90.00
#
_symmetry.space_group_name_H-M   'P 1'
#
loop_
_entity.id
_entity.type
_entity.pdbx_description
1 polymer ?
#
loop_
_entity_poly.entity_id
_entity_poly.type
_entity_poly.pdbx_seq_one_letter_code
_entity_poly.pdbx_strand_id
1 'polypeptide(L)'
;MKKEKPYINLDNPKEDLRHLQTNLNSIDGNMIAIALDYKYYLDSNFVDSEIYNLRDRIVYRLRATDIHFRMVINLLTRLDSELTDIHRTNNSNDMMVLHSHFFKREIDISAISDSILFHLISGFDYVSSLVSFVTGNKKKLKWVGLAKSARDSSKKISADPLGKIIDTLDRDFIGKLYDHRSTVIHLKNEIRPTSLSIDFMNAIVTTKIIASSEFTKRFHVLKKQGKENDLSLVYVMMWLLGEATKAIIKIQFGLKDYMERNKVNEQPFMFLKGPNNEILPPSTSYWTRPF
;
A
#
# COMPACT_ATOMS: atom_id res chain seq x y z
N MET A 1 12.52 16.96 -32.05
CA MET A 1 11.28 16.69 -31.29
C MET A 1 11.42 15.37 -30.55
N LYS A 2 11.22 15.33 -29.23
CA LYS A 2 11.03 14.04 -28.53
C LYS A 2 9.72 13.44 -29.05
N LYS A 3 9.75 12.17 -29.47
CA LYS A 3 8.55 11.43 -29.86
C LYS A 3 7.62 11.36 -28.65
N GLU A 4 6.36 11.76 -28.81
CA GLU A 4 5.36 11.68 -27.74
C GLU A 4 5.18 10.21 -27.37
N LYS A 5 5.26 9.89 -26.08
CA LYS A 5 5.10 8.53 -25.59
C LYS A 5 3.61 8.22 -25.42
N PRO A 6 3.17 6.97 -25.64
CA PRO A 6 1.83 6.56 -25.25
C PRO A 6 1.59 6.81 -23.76
N TYR A 7 0.39 7.26 -23.41
CA TYR A 7 -0.03 7.52 -22.03
C TYR A 7 -0.77 6.30 -21.47
N ILE A 8 -0.25 5.70 -20.40
CA ILE A 8 -0.89 4.57 -19.72
C ILE A 8 -1.68 5.08 -18.52
N ASN A 9 -2.97 4.81 -18.54
CA ASN A 9 -3.89 5.08 -17.44
C ASN A 9 -4.56 3.78 -16.95
N LEU A 10 -5.44 3.85 -15.95
CA LEU A 10 -6.29 2.72 -15.60
C LEU A 10 -7.34 2.51 -16.69
N ASP A 11 -7.37 1.31 -17.26
CA ASP A 11 -8.35 0.94 -18.28
C ASP A 11 -9.75 0.74 -17.69
N ASN A 12 -9.84 0.14 -16.50
CA ASN A 12 -11.10 -0.08 -15.79
C ASN A 12 -10.96 0.21 -14.28
N PRO A 13 -10.98 1.50 -13.88
CA PRO A 13 -10.76 1.92 -12.50
C PRO A 13 -11.71 1.25 -11.48
N LYS A 14 -12.95 0.94 -11.90
CA LYS A 14 -13.94 0.29 -11.03
C LYS A 14 -13.53 -1.14 -10.68
N GLU A 15 -13.05 -1.87 -11.68
CA GLU A 15 -12.61 -3.25 -11.49
C GLU A 15 -11.30 -3.30 -10.69
N ASP A 16 -10.35 -2.43 -11.00
CA ASP A 16 -9.11 -2.33 -10.24
C ASP A 16 -9.36 -2.00 -8.76
N LEU A 17 -10.31 -1.09 -8.48
CA LEU A 17 -10.76 -0.78 -7.12
C LEU A 17 -11.43 -1.97 -6.43
N ARG A 18 -12.18 -2.79 -7.16
CA ARG A 18 -12.82 -4.00 -6.63
C ARG A 18 -11.78 -5.04 -6.22
N HIS A 19 -10.74 -5.24 -7.03
CA HIS A 19 -9.61 -6.11 -6.69
C HIS A 19 -8.86 -5.59 -5.47
N LEU A 20 -8.56 -4.30 -5.42
CA LEU A 20 -7.93 -3.69 -4.25
C LEU A 20 -8.77 -3.89 -2.98
N GLN A 21 -10.08 -3.67 -3.06
CA GLN A 21 -10.99 -3.88 -1.92
C GLN A 21 -10.99 -5.34 -1.45
N THR A 22 -10.95 -6.28 -2.39
CA THR A 22 -10.88 -7.72 -2.07
C THR A 22 -9.61 -8.02 -1.27
N ASN A 23 -8.46 -7.49 -1.69
CA ASN A 23 -7.20 -7.66 -0.97
C ASN A 23 -7.23 -7.03 0.42
N LEU A 24 -7.80 -5.84 0.56
CA LEU A 24 -7.94 -5.15 1.85
C LEU A 24 -8.84 -5.95 2.81
N ASN A 25 -9.97 -6.47 2.33
CA ASN A 25 -10.85 -7.33 3.12
C ASN A 25 -10.15 -8.62 3.55
N SER A 26 -9.33 -9.21 2.67
CA SER A 26 -8.50 -10.36 3.03
C SER A 26 -7.48 -10.02 4.11
N ILE A 27 -6.84 -8.86 4.04
CA ILE A 27 -5.92 -8.40 5.09
C ILE A 27 -6.66 -8.27 6.43
N ASP A 28 -7.83 -7.63 6.46
CA ASP A 28 -8.64 -7.47 7.67
C ASP A 28 -8.99 -8.84 8.29
N GLY A 29 -9.49 -9.78 7.48
CA GLY A 29 -9.78 -11.16 7.91
C GLY A 29 -8.53 -11.88 8.45
N ASN A 30 -7.44 -11.82 7.71
CA ASN A 30 -6.16 -12.44 8.10
C ASN A 30 -5.59 -11.81 9.38
N MET A 31 -5.81 -10.53 9.66
CA MET A 31 -5.37 -9.94 10.93
C MET A 31 -6.18 -10.42 12.13
N ILE A 32 -7.48 -10.68 11.94
CA ILE A 32 -8.29 -11.37 12.97
C ILE A 32 -7.73 -12.78 13.18
N ALA A 33 -7.45 -13.48 12.09
CA ALA A 33 -6.88 -14.82 12.11
C ALA A 33 -5.54 -14.86 12.88
N ILE A 34 -4.64 -13.89 12.66
CA ILE A 34 -3.35 -13.78 13.37
C ILE A 34 -3.55 -13.59 14.87
N ALA A 35 -4.47 -12.73 15.29
CA ALA A 35 -4.71 -12.50 16.71
C ALA A 35 -5.23 -13.76 17.40
N LEU A 36 -6.13 -14.48 16.74
CA LEU A 36 -6.67 -15.76 17.21
C LEU A 36 -5.59 -16.85 17.24
N ASP A 37 -4.78 -16.97 16.19
CA ASP A 37 -3.67 -17.94 16.10
C ASP A 37 -2.60 -17.67 17.15
N TYR A 38 -2.28 -16.40 17.41
CA TYR A 38 -1.34 -16.06 18.48
C TYR A 38 -1.85 -16.55 19.84
N LYS A 39 -3.14 -16.32 20.14
CA LYS A 39 -3.74 -16.79 21.39
C LYS A 39 -3.86 -18.31 21.47
N TYR A 40 -4.05 -18.95 20.32
CA TYR A 40 -4.11 -20.40 20.20
C TYR A 40 -2.73 -21.05 20.39
N TYR A 41 -1.72 -20.62 19.63
CA TYR A 41 -0.42 -21.28 19.51
C TYR A 41 0.62 -20.79 20.53
N LEU A 42 0.69 -19.49 20.82
CA LEU A 42 1.84 -18.88 21.51
C LEU A 42 1.56 -18.36 22.91
N ASP A 43 0.43 -17.70 23.14
CA ASP A 43 0.10 -17.08 24.44
C ASP A 43 -1.41 -17.12 24.73
N SER A 44 -1.83 -18.00 25.63
CA SER A 44 -3.25 -18.14 26.00
C SER A 44 -3.75 -17.07 26.98
N ASN A 45 -2.96 -16.05 27.33
CA ASN A 45 -3.39 -14.99 28.26
C ASN A 45 -4.40 -14.04 27.60
N PHE A 46 -5.62 -13.96 28.12
CA PHE A 46 -6.68 -13.09 27.59
C PHE A 46 -6.54 -11.62 27.94
N VAL A 47 -5.67 -11.27 28.90
CA VAL A 47 -5.53 -9.89 29.38
C VAL A 47 -4.65 -9.05 28.45
N ASP A 48 -3.69 -9.68 27.74
CA ASP A 48 -2.82 -8.95 26.82
C ASP A 48 -3.55 -8.59 25.52
N SER A 49 -3.79 -7.29 25.35
CA SER A 49 -4.46 -6.68 24.19
C SER A 49 -3.51 -6.11 23.13
N GLU A 50 -2.20 -6.20 23.31
CA GLU A 50 -1.23 -5.57 22.40
C GLU A 50 -1.36 -6.09 20.97
N ILE A 51 -1.66 -7.38 20.77
CA ILE A 51 -1.88 -7.92 19.43
C ILE A 51 -3.08 -7.30 18.71
N TYR A 52 -4.16 -7.03 19.45
CA TYR A 52 -5.35 -6.35 18.92
C TYR A 52 -5.03 -4.89 18.63
N ASN A 53 -4.27 -4.22 19.50
CA ASN A 53 -3.82 -2.84 19.27
C ASN A 53 -2.92 -2.72 18.02
N LEU A 54 -2.02 -3.68 17.79
CA LEU A 54 -1.18 -3.72 16.60
C LEU A 54 -1.99 -3.98 15.34
N ARG A 55 -2.95 -4.92 15.37
CA ARG A 55 -3.93 -5.11 14.29
C ARG A 55 -4.64 -3.80 13.96
N ASP A 56 -5.24 -3.15 14.95
CA ASP A 56 -6.10 -1.98 14.73
C ASP A 56 -5.31 -0.82 14.13
N ARG A 57 -4.04 -0.65 14.54
CA ARG A 57 -3.13 0.34 13.95
C ARG A 57 -2.79 0.04 12.49
N ILE A 58 -2.60 -1.22 12.12
CA ILE A 58 -2.35 -1.61 10.72
C ILE A 58 -3.61 -1.38 9.89
N VAL A 59 -4.76 -1.87 10.34
CA VAL A 59 -6.06 -1.71 9.67
C VAL A 59 -6.38 -0.23 9.48
N TYR A 60 -6.16 0.60 10.51
CA TYR A 60 -6.35 2.04 10.42
C TYR A 60 -5.50 2.68 9.31
N ARG A 61 -4.21 2.33 9.21
CA ARG A 61 -3.34 2.87 8.16
C ARG A 61 -3.76 2.44 6.77
N LEU A 62 -4.20 1.20 6.59
CA LEU A 62 -4.69 0.71 5.30
C LEU A 62 -6.00 1.37 4.90
N ARG A 63 -6.92 1.58 5.84
CA ARG A 63 -8.16 2.31 5.59
C ARG A 63 -7.91 3.77 5.22
N ALA A 64 -7.01 4.45 5.93
CA ALA A 64 -6.62 5.82 5.58
C ALA A 64 -6.02 5.89 4.16
N THR A 65 -5.20 4.90 3.81
CA THR A 65 -4.62 4.76 2.46
C THR A 65 -5.71 4.60 1.40
N ASP A 66 -6.68 3.71 1.60
CA ASP A 66 -7.81 3.51 0.67
C ASP A 66 -8.65 4.77 0.50
N ILE A 67 -9.00 5.44 1.60
CA ILE A 67 -9.77 6.69 1.58
C ILE A 67 -9.04 7.76 0.76
N HIS A 68 -7.75 7.98 1.03
CA HIS A 68 -6.97 8.98 0.31
C HIS A 68 -6.80 8.62 -1.16
N PHE A 69 -6.66 7.34 -1.49
CA PHE A 69 -6.60 6.90 -2.88
C PHE A 69 -7.91 7.17 -3.63
N ARG A 70 -9.06 6.89 -3.01
CA ARG A 70 -10.39 7.23 -3.55
C ARG A 70 -10.56 8.74 -3.74
N MET A 71 -10.02 9.56 -2.83
CA MET A 71 -10.01 11.01 -2.99
C MET A 71 -9.23 11.43 -4.24
N VAL A 72 -8.05 10.84 -4.50
CA VAL A 72 -7.28 11.15 -5.72
C VAL A 72 -8.03 10.75 -6.98
N ILE A 73 -8.63 9.55 -7.02
CA ILE A 73 -9.45 9.12 -8.17
C ILE A 73 -10.60 10.10 -8.41
N ASN A 74 -11.31 10.51 -7.35
CA ASN A 74 -12.42 11.45 -7.47
C ASN A 74 -11.98 12.81 -8.00
N LEU A 75 -10.83 13.33 -7.54
CA LEU A 75 -10.27 14.58 -8.03
C LEU A 75 -9.89 14.47 -9.51
N LEU A 76 -9.19 13.40 -9.90
CA LEU A 76 -8.78 13.17 -11.29
C LEU A 76 -9.97 12.99 -12.23
N THR A 77 -11.00 12.25 -11.81
CA THR A 77 -12.19 11.98 -12.64
C THR A 77 -12.97 13.25 -12.95
N ARG A 78 -12.95 14.24 -12.05
CA ARG A 78 -13.69 15.50 -12.22
C ARG A 78 -12.86 16.59 -12.87
N LEU A 79 -11.54 16.44 -12.91
CA LEU A 79 -10.60 17.49 -13.31
C LEU A 79 -10.89 18.05 -14.70
N ASP A 80 -11.03 17.18 -15.70
CA ASP A 80 -11.25 17.60 -17.09
C ASP A 80 -12.60 18.32 -17.26
N SER A 81 -13.67 17.83 -16.62
CA SER A 81 -14.97 18.50 -16.63
C SER A 81 -14.94 19.85 -15.91
N GLU A 82 -14.29 19.93 -14.75
CA GLU A 82 -14.17 21.18 -13.98
C GLU A 82 -13.43 22.26 -14.79
N LEU A 83 -12.31 21.88 -15.44
CA LEU A 83 -11.53 22.78 -16.27
C LEU A 83 -12.23 23.16 -17.57
N THR A 84 -12.99 22.24 -18.15
CA THR A 84 -13.85 22.50 -19.31
C THR A 84 -14.91 23.56 -18.99
N ASP A 85 -15.59 23.43 -17.85
CA ASP A 85 -16.60 24.39 -17.41
C ASP A 85 -15.99 25.78 -17.15
N ILE A 86 -14.81 25.83 -16.51
CA ILE A 86 -14.05 27.08 -16.30
C ILE A 86 -13.70 27.73 -17.64
N HIS A 87 -13.18 26.95 -18.60
CA HIS A 87 -12.80 27.46 -19.92
C HIS A 87 -14.01 28.03 -20.69
N ARG A 88 -15.16 27.37 -20.62
CA ARG A 88 -16.41 27.81 -21.27
C ARG A 88 -16.99 29.07 -20.63
N THR A 89 -16.88 29.21 -19.30
CA THR A 89 -17.50 30.32 -18.57
C THR A 89 -16.68 31.62 -18.67
N ASN A 90 -15.34 31.53 -18.78
CA ASN A 90 -14.44 32.68 -18.73
C ASN A 90 -14.11 33.30 -20.11
N ASN A 91 -14.97 33.17 -21.12
CA ASN A 91 -14.73 33.68 -22.49
C ASN A 91 -13.32 33.30 -23.02
N SER A 92 -13.02 32.00 -23.10
CA SER A 92 -11.98 31.31 -23.91
C SER A 92 -10.52 31.80 -23.94
N ASN A 93 -10.17 32.99 -23.44
CA ASN A 93 -8.88 33.65 -23.63
C ASN A 93 -8.06 33.78 -22.34
N ASP A 94 -8.65 33.57 -21.16
CA ASP A 94 -7.89 33.61 -19.90
C ASP A 94 -7.26 32.24 -19.60
N MET A 95 -6.25 31.90 -20.40
CA MET A 95 -5.40 30.73 -20.18
C MET A 95 -4.71 30.76 -18.80
N MET A 96 -4.45 31.95 -18.25
CA MET A 96 -3.81 32.10 -16.95
C MET A 96 -4.70 31.59 -15.82
N VAL A 97 -6.00 31.89 -15.86
CA VAL A 97 -6.98 31.34 -14.90
C VAL A 97 -7.02 29.81 -15.00
N LEU A 98 -7.13 29.26 -16.22
CA LEU A 98 -7.17 27.81 -16.43
C LEU A 98 -5.91 27.11 -15.89
N HIS A 99 -4.73 27.65 -16.20
CA HIS A 99 -3.45 27.15 -15.68
C HIS A 99 -3.37 27.26 -14.16
N SER A 100 -3.86 28.33 -13.55
CA SER A 100 -3.88 28.52 -12.10
C SER A 100 -4.75 27.45 -11.41
N HIS A 101 -5.94 27.19 -11.95
CA HIS A 101 -6.82 26.14 -11.44
C HIS A 101 -6.20 24.75 -11.58
N PHE A 102 -5.61 24.44 -12.74
CA PHE A 102 -4.94 23.16 -12.97
C PHE A 102 -3.76 22.98 -12.00
N PHE A 103 -2.92 23.99 -11.85
CA PHE A 103 -1.77 23.96 -10.92
C PHE A 103 -2.22 23.73 -9.47
N LYS A 104 -3.29 24.38 -9.02
CA LYS A 104 -3.85 24.15 -7.68
C LYS A 104 -4.30 22.68 -7.52
N ARG A 105 -4.99 22.13 -8.52
CA ARG A 105 -5.43 20.72 -8.50
C ARG A 105 -4.26 19.75 -8.50
N GLU A 106 -3.20 20.05 -9.24
CA GLU A 106 -1.96 19.27 -9.24
C GLU A 106 -1.33 19.20 -7.84
N ILE A 107 -1.29 20.34 -7.12
CA ILE A 107 -0.80 20.41 -5.74
C ILE A 107 -1.69 19.57 -4.81
N ASP A 108 -3.02 19.74 -4.87
CA ASP A 108 -3.96 18.99 -4.03
C ASP A 108 -3.79 17.47 -4.24
N ILE A 109 -3.74 17.04 -5.50
CA ILE A 109 -3.55 15.63 -5.88
C ILE A 109 -2.20 15.10 -5.40
N SER A 110 -1.14 15.88 -5.53
CA SER A 110 0.21 15.50 -5.08
C SER A 110 0.27 15.35 -3.56
N ALA A 111 -0.30 16.30 -2.81
CA ALA A 111 -0.33 16.26 -1.35
C ALA A 111 -1.06 15.01 -0.82
N ILE A 112 -2.19 14.64 -1.43
CA ILE A 112 -2.92 13.43 -1.05
C ILE A 112 -2.12 12.17 -1.45
N SER A 113 -1.46 12.19 -2.61
CA SER A 113 -0.61 11.08 -3.06
C SER A 113 0.57 10.82 -2.12
N ASP A 114 1.22 11.88 -1.63
CA ASP A 114 2.29 11.75 -0.62
C ASP A 114 1.73 11.22 0.71
N SER A 115 0.51 11.65 1.09
CA SER A 115 -0.18 11.12 2.27
C SER A 115 -0.41 9.60 2.20
N ILE A 116 -0.79 9.08 1.03
CA ILE A 116 -0.91 7.62 0.78
C ILE A 116 0.42 6.92 1.06
N LEU A 117 1.53 7.45 0.51
CA LEU A 117 2.88 6.92 0.74
C LEU A 117 3.22 6.88 2.24
N PHE A 118 2.95 7.96 2.97
CA PHE A 118 3.23 8.05 4.40
C PHE A 118 2.37 7.06 5.23
N HIS A 119 1.10 6.87 4.88
CA HIS A 119 0.25 5.90 5.54
C HIS A 119 0.70 4.46 5.28
N LEU A 120 1.09 4.11 4.05
CA LEU A 120 1.65 2.81 3.73
C LEU A 120 2.91 2.50 4.52
N ILE A 121 3.85 3.45 4.57
CA ILE A 121 5.10 3.29 5.33
C ILE A 121 4.82 3.13 6.82
N SER A 122 3.93 3.94 7.39
CA SER A 122 3.52 3.75 8.78
C SER A 122 2.81 2.41 9.00
N GLY A 123 2.07 1.90 8.00
CA GLY A 123 1.48 0.57 8.02
C GLY A 123 2.54 -0.52 8.15
N PHE A 124 3.60 -0.45 7.33
CA PHE A 124 4.73 -1.38 7.40
C PHE A 124 5.51 -1.31 8.72
N ASP A 125 5.63 -0.13 9.34
CA ASP A 125 6.18 -0.03 10.69
C ASP A 125 5.36 -0.78 11.75
N TYR A 126 4.02 -0.74 11.64
CA TYR A 126 3.16 -1.48 12.56
C TYR A 126 3.15 -2.97 12.24
N VAL A 127 3.19 -3.37 10.97
CA VAL A 127 3.41 -4.76 10.56
C VAL A 127 4.73 -5.28 11.14
N SER A 128 5.79 -4.48 11.08
CA SER A 128 7.09 -4.82 11.66
C SER A 128 7.03 -4.97 13.18
N SER A 129 6.26 -4.11 13.84
CA SER A 129 6.01 -4.22 15.29
C SER A 129 5.23 -5.49 15.63
N LEU A 130 4.23 -5.86 14.82
CA LEU A 130 3.49 -7.12 14.95
C LEU A 130 4.40 -8.34 14.79
N VAL A 131 5.24 -8.37 13.76
CA VAL A 131 6.21 -9.45 13.58
C VAL A 131 7.15 -9.55 14.78
N SER A 132 7.68 -8.42 15.26
CA SER A 132 8.57 -8.40 16.43
C SER A 132 7.87 -8.93 17.67
N PHE A 133 6.61 -8.52 17.88
CA PHE A 133 5.79 -8.99 19.00
C PHE A 133 5.55 -10.50 18.94
N VAL A 134 5.08 -11.03 17.80
CA VAL A 134 4.78 -12.46 17.61
C VAL A 134 6.03 -13.33 17.72
N THR A 135 7.18 -12.84 17.24
CA THR A 135 8.45 -13.59 17.31
C THR A 135 9.16 -13.47 18.67
N GLY A 136 8.52 -12.85 19.67
CA GLY A 136 9.05 -12.74 21.03
C GLY A 136 10.17 -11.70 21.19
N ASN A 137 10.33 -10.79 20.24
CA ASN A 137 11.27 -9.69 20.35
C ASN A 137 10.65 -8.55 21.18
N LYS A 138 11.20 -8.33 22.38
CA LYS A 138 10.71 -7.31 23.34
C LYS A 138 10.77 -5.87 22.81
N LYS A 139 11.55 -5.59 21.76
CA LYS A 139 11.61 -4.26 21.14
C LYS A 139 10.63 -4.19 19.96
N LYS A 140 9.73 -3.21 19.97
CA LYS A 140 8.87 -2.87 18.81
C LYS A 140 9.77 -2.31 17.69
N LEU A 141 10.14 -3.15 16.73
CA LEU A 141 11.00 -2.74 15.62
C LEU A 141 10.19 -1.99 14.55
N LYS A 142 10.80 -0.93 14.03
CA LYS A 142 10.43 -0.29 12.77
C LYS A 142 10.94 -1.13 11.59
N TRP A 143 10.37 -0.95 10.40
CA TRP A 143 10.65 -1.83 9.25
C TRP A 143 12.15 -2.05 9.00
N VAL A 144 12.93 -0.97 8.94
CA VAL A 144 14.39 -1.03 8.73
C VAL A 144 15.10 -1.89 9.78
N GLY A 145 14.66 -1.79 11.04
CA GLY A 145 15.21 -2.59 12.14
C GLY A 145 14.85 -4.08 12.01
N LEU A 146 13.63 -4.39 11.58
CA LEU A 146 13.20 -5.76 11.32
C LEU A 146 13.93 -6.36 10.11
N ALA A 147 14.03 -5.63 9.00
CA ALA A 147 14.78 -6.06 7.82
C ALA A 147 16.27 -6.29 8.13
N LYS A 148 16.88 -5.44 8.96
CA LYS A 148 18.24 -5.70 9.46
C LYS A 148 18.31 -6.98 10.29
N SER A 149 17.33 -7.21 11.17
CA SER A 149 17.27 -8.43 11.99
C SER A 149 17.06 -9.70 11.16
N ALA A 150 16.32 -9.60 10.05
CA ALA A 150 16.12 -10.71 9.10
C ALA A 150 17.41 -11.10 8.35
N ARG A 151 18.37 -10.18 8.22
CA ARG A 151 19.68 -10.42 7.57
C ARG A 151 20.79 -10.81 8.54
N ASP A 152 20.65 -10.47 9.80
CA ASP A 152 21.66 -10.70 10.83
C ASP A 152 21.60 -12.14 11.31
N SER A 153 22.62 -12.94 10.94
CA SER A 153 22.72 -14.37 11.28
C SER A 153 22.74 -14.65 12.78
N SER A 154 23.01 -13.65 13.63
CA SER A 154 22.92 -13.77 15.09
C SER A 154 21.47 -13.77 15.60
N LYS A 155 20.50 -13.37 14.78
CA LYS A 155 19.08 -13.27 15.17
C LYS A 155 18.32 -14.51 14.73
N LYS A 156 17.48 -15.06 15.61
CA LYS A 156 16.63 -16.23 15.33
C LYS A 156 15.80 -16.09 14.05
N ILE A 157 15.23 -14.90 13.82
CA ILE A 157 14.38 -14.63 12.66
C ILE A 157 15.12 -14.79 11.32
N SER A 158 16.44 -14.62 11.27
CA SER A 158 17.22 -14.74 10.03
C SER A 158 17.24 -16.16 9.46
N ALA A 159 17.17 -17.17 10.34
CA ALA A 159 17.13 -18.57 9.96
C ALA A 159 15.70 -19.06 9.61
N ASP A 160 14.67 -18.33 10.03
CA ASP A 160 13.28 -18.71 9.79
C ASP A 160 12.81 -18.30 8.37
N PRO A 161 11.94 -19.10 7.72
CA PRO A 161 11.32 -18.72 6.44
C PRO A 161 10.69 -17.31 6.42
N LEU A 162 10.12 -16.85 7.54
CA LEU A 162 9.59 -15.49 7.69
C LEU A 162 10.68 -14.42 7.51
N GLY A 163 11.90 -14.67 8.00
CA GLY A 163 13.04 -13.78 7.79
C GLY A 163 13.38 -13.63 6.31
N LYS A 164 13.36 -14.74 5.54
CA LYS A 164 13.58 -14.70 4.09
C LYS A 164 12.50 -13.88 3.37
N ILE A 165 11.23 -14.04 3.78
CA ILE A 165 10.13 -13.22 3.25
C ILE A 165 10.40 -11.74 3.47
N ILE A 166 10.79 -11.36 4.69
CA ILE A 166 11.08 -9.98 5.07
C ILE A 166 12.25 -9.41 4.26
N ASP A 167 13.38 -10.14 4.16
CA ASP A 167 14.55 -9.66 3.42
C ASP A 167 14.24 -9.48 1.92
N THR A 168 13.52 -10.42 1.31
CA THR A 168 13.07 -10.28 -0.09
C THR A 168 12.20 -9.05 -0.27
N LEU A 169 11.17 -8.87 0.58
CA LEU A 169 10.26 -7.73 0.48
C LEU A 169 10.99 -6.40 0.72
N ASP A 170 11.97 -6.35 1.62
CA ASP A 170 12.79 -5.16 1.85
C ASP A 170 13.59 -4.78 0.60
N ARG A 171 14.34 -5.73 0.03
CA ARG A 171 15.20 -5.50 -1.15
C ARG A 171 14.41 -5.14 -2.40
N ASP A 172 13.26 -5.78 -2.60
CA ASP A 172 12.54 -5.67 -3.85
C ASP A 172 11.57 -4.49 -3.87
N PHE A 173 11.00 -4.15 -2.71
CA PHE A 173 9.87 -3.22 -2.64
C PHE A 173 9.94 -2.25 -1.45
N ILE A 174 9.82 -2.72 -0.20
CA ILE A 174 9.55 -1.86 0.95
C ILE A 174 10.74 -0.96 1.28
N GLY A 175 11.97 -1.46 1.20
CA GLY A 175 13.18 -0.65 1.40
C GLY A 175 13.26 0.52 0.40
N LYS A 176 12.93 0.26 -0.86
CA LYS A 176 12.88 1.29 -1.92
C LYS A 176 11.80 2.34 -1.66
N LEU A 177 10.69 1.94 -1.04
CA LEU A 177 9.61 2.84 -0.62
C LEU A 177 10.09 3.79 0.49
N TYR A 178 10.84 3.27 1.47
CA TYR A 178 11.46 4.07 2.53
C TYR A 178 12.50 5.04 1.96
N ASP A 179 13.34 4.60 1.02
CA ASP A 179 14.30 5.47 0.35
C ASP A 179 13.61 6.61 -0.39
N HIS A 180 12.52 6.32 -1.08
CA HIS A 180 11.73 7.35 -1.78
C HIS A 180 11.10 8.35 -0.80
N ARG A 181 10.54 7.89 0.33
CA ARG A 181 10.02 8.78 1.37
C ARG A 181 11.06 9.78 1.86
N SER A 182 12.30 9.33 2.06
CA SER A 182 13.40 10.23 2.45
C SER A 182 13.57 11.34 1.41
N THR A 183 13.56 10.99 0.12
CA THR A 183 13.59 11.95 -0.98
C THR A 183 12.40 12.93 -0.95
N VAL A 184 11.18 12.46 -0.76
CA VAL A 184 9.97 13.30 -0.71
C VAL A 184 10.00 14.28 0.48
N ILE A 185 10.48 13.87 1.66
CA ILE A 185 10.59 14.75 2.82
C ILE A 185 11.61 15.87 2.59
N HIS A 186 12.69 15.59 1.86
CA HIS A 186 13.79 16.54 1.65
C HIS A 186 13.61 17.42 0.41
N LEU A 187 12.83 16.98 -0.59
CA LEU A 187 12.50 17.77 -1.77
C LEU A 187 11.19 18.51 -1.53
N LYS A 188 11.22 19.85 -1.60
CA LYS A 188 10.07 20.72 -1.30
C LYS A 188 8.83 20.46 -2.17
N ASN A 189 8.98 19.87 -3.36
CA ASN A 189 7.91 19.35 -4.22
C ASN A 189 8.54 18.45 -5.29
N GLU A 190 8.00 17.25 -5.49
CA GLU A 190 8.38 16.42 -6.64
C GLU A 190 7.75 17.03 -7.90
N ILE A 191 8.56 17.62 -8.79
CA ILE A 191 8.05 18.22 -10.04
C ILE A 191 7.57 17.07 -10.94
N ARG A 192 6.26 16.96 -11.11
CA ARG A 192 5.62 15.97 -11.98
C ARG A 192 5.47 16.57 -13.38
N PRO A 193 5.74 15.80 -14.44
CA PRO A 193 5.34 16.23 -15.78
C PRO A 193 3.82 16.27 -15.85
N THR A 194 3.27 17.41 -16.26
CA THR A 194 1.85 17.59 -16.49
C THR A 194 1.60 18.15 -17.88
N SER A 195 0.44 17.84 -18.46
CA SER A 195 0.01 18.45 -19.71
C SER A 195 -1.45 18.89 -19.60
N LEU A 196 -1.73 20.07 -20.14
CA LEU A 196 -3.06 20.59 -20.35
C LEU A 196 -3.25 20.81 -21.85
N SER A 197 -4.36 20.36 -22.41
CA SER A 197 -4.68 20.49 -23.82
C SER A 197 -6.12 20.94 -23.98
N ILE A 198 -6.38 21.79 -24.98
CA ILE A 198 -7.72 22.33 -25.25
C ILE A 198 -8.09 21.96 -26.69
N ASP A 199 -9.23 21.30 -26.84
CA ASP A 199 -9.93 21.19 -28.11
C ASP A 199 -10.76 22.46 -28.31
N PHE A 200 -10.25 23.38 -29.13
CA PHE A 200 -10.91 24.65 -29.41
C PHE A 200 -12.26 24.50 -30.11
N MET A 201 -12.46 23.43 -30.89
CA MET A 201 -13.72 23.24 -31.63
C MET A 201 -14.87 22.86 -30.69
N ASN A 202 -14.57 22.07 -29.66
CA ASN A 202 -15.57 21.59 -28.69
C ASN A 202 -15.47 22.30 -27.33
N ALA A 203 -14.52 23.22 -27.18
CA ALA A 203 -14.13 23.85 -25.92
C ALA A 203 -13.92 22.83 -24.79
N ILE A 204 -13.28 21.69 -25.09
CA ILE A 204 -13.02 20.61 -24.14
C ILE A 204 -11.58 20.71 -23.66
N VAL A 205 -11.38 20.64 -22.34
CA VAL A 205 -10.06 20.58 -21.72
C VAL A 205 -9.74 19.14 -21.33
N THR A 206 -8.52 18.70 -21.67
CA THR A 206 -7.99 17.39 -21.28
C THR A 206 -6.68 17.57 -20.53
N THR A 207 -6.54 16.85 -19.42
CA THR A 207 -5.34 16.90 -18.59
C THR A 207 -4.64 15.54 -18.50
N LYS A 208 -3.31 15.56 -18.34
CA LYS A 208 -2.52 14.39 -17.96
C LYS A 208 -1.66 14.77 -16.77
N ILE A 209 -1.76 13.96 -15.70
CA ILE A 209 -0.85 14.01 -14.57
C ILE A 209 0.03 12.75 -14.62
N ILE A 210 1.32 12.94 -14.88
CA ILE A 210 2.28 11.85 -15.06
C ILE A 210 2.99 11.57 -13.74
N ALA A 211 3.19 10.30 -13.44
CA ALA A 211 3.94 9.88 -12.28
C ALA A 211 5.40 10.33 -12.37
N SER A 212 6.01 10.64 -11.23
CA SER A 212 7.39 11.08 -11.18
C SER A 212 8.36 10.02 -11.74
N SER A 213 9.30 10.47 -12.56
CA SER A 213 10.39 9.63 -13.05
C SER A 213 11.29 9.11 -11.91
N GLU A 214 11.38 9.86 -10.82
CA GLU A 214 12.20 9.49 -9.65
C GLU A 214 11.57 8.30 -8.90
N PHE A 215 10.25 8.28 -8.76
CA PHE A 215 9.54 7.13 -8.20
C PHE A 215 9.61 5.91 -9.14
N THR A 216 9.19 6.07 -10.39
CA THR A 216 9.08 4.97 -11.36
C THR A 216 10.40 4.25 -11.63
N LYS A 217 11.54 4.97 -11.66
CA LYS A 217 12.88 4.38 -11.90
C LYS A 217 13.35 3.45 -10.78
N ARG A 218 12.81 3.56 -9.56
CA ARG A 218 13.19 2.71 -8.42
C ARG A 218 12.67 1.29 -8.55
N PHE A 219 11.52 1.11 -9.19
CA PHE A 219 10.86 -0.18 -9.30
C PHE A 219 11.03 -0.74 -10.71
N HIS A 220 11.58 -1.96 -10.84
CA HIS A 220 11.94 -2.53 -12.14
C HIS A 220 10.76 -2.59 -13.12
N VAL A 221 9.58 -3.00 -12.62
CA VAL A 221 8.34 -3.09 -13.41
C VAL A 221 7.96 -1.73 -13.99
N LEU A 222 7.86 -0.71 -13.13
CA LEU A 222 7.52 0.66 -13.55
C LEU A 222 8.61 1.28 -14.43
N LYS A 223 9.88 1.04 -14.13
CA LYS A 223 11.02 1.50 -14.94
C LYS A 223 10.95 0.94 -16.35
N LYS A 224 10.61 -0.34 -16.50
CA LYS A 224 10.47 -0.98 -17.82
C LYS A 224 9.32 -0.33 -18.59
N GLN A 225 8.15 -0.18 -17.97
CA GLN A 225 6.98 0.43 -18.61
C GLN A 225 7.20 1.91 -18.96
N GLY A 226 7.84 2.67 -18.06
CA GLY A 226 8.12 4.10 -18.23
C GLY A 226 9.19 4.45 -19.27
N LYS A 227 9.95 3.45 -19.77
CA LYS A 227 10.87 3.67 -20.91
C LYS A 227 10.10 4.02 -22.18
N GLU A 228 9.02 3.30 -22.43
CA GLU A 228 8.23 3.38 -23.66
C GLU A 228 7.00 4.27 -23.50
N ASN A 229 6.50 4.43 -22.27
CA ASN A 229 5.22 5.08 -21.99
C ASN A 229 5.35 6.19 -20.93
N ASP A 230 4.42 7.13 -20.95
CA ASP A 230 4.16 8.04 -19.84
C ASP A 230 3.11 7.41 -18.92
N LEU A 231 3.50 7.11 -17.68
CA LEU A 231 2.62 6.44 -16.72
C LEU A 231 1.81 7.48 -15.95
N SER A 232 0.49 7.36 -15.95
CA SER A 232 -0.37 8.20 -15.11
C SER A 232 -0.05 8.02 -13.62
N LEU A 233 -0.28 9.07 -12.84
CA LEU A 233 -0.16 9.01 -11.38
C LEU A 233 -1.07 7.92 -10.77
N VAL A 234 -2.32 7.82 -11.24
CA VAL A 234 -3.30 6.85 -10.72
C VAL A 234 -2.90 5.41 -11.03
N TYR A 235 -2.36 5.13 -12.22
CA TYR A 235 -1.81 3.82 -12.56
C TYR A 235 -0.69 3.41 -11.60
N VAL A 236 0.26 4.32 -11.35
CA VAL A 236 1.40 4.06 -10.45
C VAL A 236 0.95 3.88 -9.00
N MET A 237 -0.03 4.64 -8.52
CA MET A 237 -0.59 4.46 -7.18
C MET A 237 -1.35 3.15 -7.05
N MET A 238 -2.14 2.76 -8.04
CA MET A 238 -2.84 1.47 -8.04
C MET A 238 -1.83 0.32 -7.97
N TRP A 239 -0.76 0.38 -8.78
CA TRP A 239 0.35 -0.58 -8.72
C TRP A 239 0.97 -0.63 -7.31
N LEU A 240 1.26 0.53 -6.71
CA LEU A 240 1.85 0.63 -5.37
C LEU A 240 0.96 -0.04 -4.31
N LEU A 241 -0.36 0.20 -4.35
CA LEU A 241 -1.32 -0.40 -3.43
C LEU A 241 -1.45 -1.91 -3.63
N GLY A 242 -1.44 -2.36 -4.90
CA GLY A 242 -1.40 -3.78 -5.24
C GLY A 242 -0.18 -4.47 -4.64
N GLU A 243 1.02 -3.91 -4.82
CA GLU A 243 2.25 -4.49 -4.25
C GLU A 243 2.27 -4.41 -2.72
N ALA A 244 1.76 -3.33 -2.13
CA ALA A 244 1.67 -3.21 -0.68
C ALA A 244 0.74 -4.24 -0.05
N THR A 245 -0.44 -4.45 -0.63
CA THR A 245 -1.38 -5.46 -0.13
C THR A 245 -0.84 -6.88 -0.26
N LYS A 246 -0.23 -7.22 -1.40
CA LYS A 246 0.46 -8.52 -1.60
C LYS A 246 1.58 -8.73 -0.57
N ALA A 247 2.40 -7.71 -0.32
CA ALA A 247 3.48 -7.79 0.65
C ALA A 247 2.96 -8.06 2.08
N ILE A 248 1.90 -7.36 2.49
CA ILE A 248 1.27 -7.57 3.80
C ILE A 248 0.71 -8.98 3.90
N ILE A 249 -0.05 -9.45 2.91
CA ILE A 249 -0.62 -10.81 2.89
C ILE A 249 0.50 -11.85 2.99
N LYS A 250 1.60 -11.69 2.25
CA LYS A 250 2.75 -12.59 2.32
C LYS A 250 3.35 -12.65 3.73
N ILE A 251 3.43 -11.52 4.43
CA ILE A 251 3.88 -11.47 5.83
C ILE A 251 2.86 -12.14 6.76
N GLN A 252 1.56 -11.93 6.56
CA GLN A 252 0.51 -12.56 7.38
C GLN A 252 0.58 -14.08 7.31
N PHE A 253 0.73 -14.65 6.10
CA PHE A 253 0.92 -16.09 5.95
C PHE A 253 2.27 -16.56 6.50
N GLY A 254 3.34 -15.77 6.35
CA GLY A 254 4.61 -16.08 7.02
C GLY A 254 4.50 -16.12 8.55
N LEU A 255 3.68 -15.24 9.14
CA LEU A 255 3.39 -15.24 10.58
C LEU A 255 2.53 -16.44 10.98
N LYS A 256 1.53 -16.81 10.18
CA LYS A 256 0.76 -18.03 10.38
C LYS A 256 1.68 -19.24 10.50
N ASP A 257 2.50 -19.46 9.47
CA ASP A 257 3.38 -20.62 9.43
C ASP A 257 4.41 -20.57 10.58
N TYR A 258 4.87 -19.38 10.98
CA TYR A 258 5.73 -19.21 12.15
C TYR A 258 5.06 -19.66 13.45
N MET A 259 3.82 -19.22 13.70
CA MET A 259 3.08 -19.56 14.93
C MET A 259 2.80 -21.06 15.01
N GLU A 260 2.44 -21.69 13.90
CA GLU A 260 2.19 -23.14 13.82
C GLU A 260 3.45 -23.96 14.15
N ARG A 261 4.62 -23.56 13.61
CA ARG A 261 5.90 -24.24 13.89
C ARG A 261 6.45 -24.01 15.29
N ASN A 262 6.15 -22.85 15.89
CA ASN A 262 6.70 -22.44 17.19
C ASN A 262 5.65 -22.53 18.31
N LYS A 263 4.63 -23.38 18.15
CA LYS A 263 3.58 -23.61 19.13
C LYS A 263 4.17 -23.90 20.52
N VAL A 264 3.70 -23.15 21.52
CA VAL A 264 4.06 -23.31 22.94
C VAL A 264 2.90 -23.88 23.74
N ASN A 265 1.65 -23.52 23.41
CA ASN A 265 0.48 -23.95 24.17
C ASN A 265 0.08 -25.39 23.84
N GLU A 266 0.23 -26.33 24.76
CA GLU A 266 -0.21 -27.72 24.56
C GLU A 266 -1.73 -27.85 24.52
N GLN A 267 -2.43 -27.12 25.40
CA GLN A 267 -3.89 -27.06 25.45
C GLN A 267 -4.40 -25.64 25.17
N PRO A 268 -4.97 -25.37 23.99
CA PRO A 268 -5.47 -24.06 23.64
C PRO A 268 -6.77 -23.75 24.41
N PHE A 269 -6.90 -22.53 24.91
CA PHE A 269 -8.11 -22.09 25.62
C PHE A 269 -9.32 -21.90 24.69
N MET A 270 -9.09 -21.41 23.46
CA MET A 270 -10.12 -21.31 22.42
C MET A 270 -9.84 -22.35 21.35
N PHE A 271 -10.85 -23.07 20.89
CA PHE A 271 -10.72 -24.00 19.77
C PHE A 271 -12.05 -24.16 19.04
N LEU A 272 -11.97 -24.63 17.80
CA LEU A 272 -13.11 -25.13 17.05
C LEU A 272 -13.03 -26.65 17.00
N LYS A 273 -14.19 -27.31 17.11
CA LYS A 273 -14.31 -28.74 16.88
C LYS A 273 -14.47 -28.97 15.38
N GLY A 274 -13.48 -29.58 14.75
CA GLY A 274 -13.52 -29.89 13.32
C GLY A 274 -14.47 -31.05 12.99
N PRO A 275 -14.70 -31.32 11.69
CA PRO A 275 -15.63 -32.34 11.22
C PRO A 275 -15.32 -33.75 11.73
N ASN A 276 -14.04 -34.04 12.00
CA ASN A 276 -13.57 -35.33 12.49
C ASN A 276 -13.26 -35.34 13.99
N ASN A 277 -13.89 -34.48 14.79
CA ASN A 277 -13.59 -34.25 16.22
C ASN A 277 -12.16 -33.76 16.52
N GLU A 278 -11.42 -33.30 15.52
CA GLU A 278 -10.12 -32.67 15.68
C GLU A 278 -10.23 -31.26 16.30
N ILE A 279 -9.21 -30.84 17.04
CA ILE A 279 -9.14 -29.50 17.65
C ILE A 279 -8.46 -28.56 16.65
N LEU A 280 -9.23 -27.61 16.12
CA LEU A 280 -8.77 -26.63 15.14
C LEU A 280 -8.61 -25.24 15.76
N PRO A 281 -7.72 -24.39 15.22
CA PRO A 281 -7.64 -23.00 15.60
C PRO A 281 -8.95 -22.26 15.28
N PRO A 282 -9.41 -21.34 16.15
CA PRO A 282 -10.59 -20.50 15.85
C PRO A 282 -10.38 -19.57 14.66
N SER A 283 -9.14 -19.39 14.19
CA SER A 283 -8.77 -18.58 13.04
C SER A 283 -9.14 -19.20 11.68
N THR A 284 -9.49 -20.50 11.62
CA THR A 284 -9.58 -21.25 10.35
C THR A 284 -10.50 -20.59 9.32
N SER A 285 -11.64 -20.06 9.74
CA SER A 285 -12.62 -19.42 8.84
C SER A 285 -12.23 -17.99 8.40
N TYR A 286 -11.22 -17.39 9.03
CA TYR A 286 -10.80 -16.01 8.76
C TYR A 286 -9.67 -15.91 7.75
N TRP A 287 -8.89 -16.98 7.58
CA TRP A 287 -7.80 -17.04 6.62
C TRP A 287 -8.32 -17.02 5.18
N THR A 288 -7.99 -15.97 4.43
CA THR A 288 -8.32 -15.85 3.01
C THR A 288 -7.08 -15.48 2.20
N ARG A 289 -6.86 -16.18 1.08
CA ARG A 289 -5.91 -15.77 0.05
C ARG A 289 -6.72 -15.13 -1.07
N PRO A 290 -6.53 -13.83 -1.36
CA PRO A 290 -7.09 -13.29 -2.59
C PRO A 290 -6.40 -13.94 -3.79
N PHE A 291 -7.16 -14.11 -4.86
CA PHE A 291 -6.72 -14.66 -6.14
C PHE A 291 -6.10 -13.56 -7.01
#